data_AF-A0A486WVH5-F1
#
_entry.id   AF-A0A486WVH5-F1
#
_cell.length_a   1.000
_cell.length_b   1.000
_cell.length_c   1.000
_cell.angle_alpha   90.00
_cell.angle_beta   90.00
_cell.angle_gamma   90.00
#
_symmetry.space_group_name_H-M   'P 1'
#
loop_
_entity.id
_entity.type
_entity.pdbx_description
1 polymer ?
#
loop_
_entity_poly.entity_id
_entity_poly.type
_entity_poly.pdbx_seq_one_letter_code
_entity_poly.pdbx_strand_id
1 'polypeptide(L)'
;MPDVSVGDETRNSTLPTVCEFVINTPEYCADKDVRIQVPIPLPEYSYLEDWVGKLRAQPSGKFLDYEGAKEALRKFIYSETINHQNRRTISNIECAVKKKREMGMPLFQPSRNRRLLEPRRKPVVPFEEKFTYVVEQSSSENLLTLMRMEVFMKKQMTDMIRARNWEVDQLSKQCEKLVAETGDPDMHPHKISMLNEKLRQVHTTYSFQVADLSDTQKSKYRKAVDSLYSRGSIPAELLDDVILDEHAIPRPVATTTGGYADGVNESFTIYIAIGSQLKSMHNVCLVTVDRLTDLCQTLEGDWTTSSRLEMATKLYSRNLSGTTLLVPRDPMMHINSSSDFFKICEQSTDLHFDSLAEQLKKTLAANRERNSWKADKIDEETSKLIAEGKTPPEQLVPSSALRQDPTCTVGDVYITRHSNLHKVQIVYHLVVDETLQSLEINSRHPCLAGVRNIIRTAARYNTSTIHIPLLLIDRPDESTTIAWCLKRAEMLFKCVKGYLMEVCSGMDVESLPHYNVHFVLPSGLSPTIYTAITNMFPSIFHLVPGVSS
;
A
#
# COMPACT_ATOMS: atom_id res chain seq x y z
N MET A 1 -21.23 21.00 41.15
CA MET A 1 -19.91 21.64 41.09
C MET A 1 -19.39 21.75 42.52
N PRO A 2 -18.19 21.20 42.76
CA PRO A 2 -16.99 21.96 42.46
C PRO A 2 -16.36 21.50 41.15
N ASP A 3 -16.06 22.49 40.32
CA ASP A 3 -15.14 22.38 39.20
C ASP A 3 -13.76 22.04 39.72
N VAL A 4 -13.31 20.80 39.48
CA VAL A 4 -11.90 20.49 39.53
C VAL A 4 -11.39 20.68 38.12
N SER A 5 -10.87 21.89 37.86
CA SER A 5 -10.02 22.20 36.73
C SER A 5 -8.79 21.29 36.79
N VAL A 6 -8.87 20.12 36.16
CA VAL A 6 -7.69 19.29 35.90
C VAL A 6 -6.92 20.00 34.81
N GLY A 7 -5.88 20.71 35.22
CA GLY A 7 -4.93 21.39 34.36
C GLY A 7 -4.41 20.45 33.27
N ASP A 8 -4.31 21.03 32.08
CA ASP A 8 -3.87 20.48 30.80
C ASP A 8 -2.37 20.11 30.81
N GLU A 9 -1.93 19.24 31.72
CA GLU A 9 -0.52 18.81 31.84
C GLU A 9 -0.11 17.68 30.86
N THR A 10 -0.94 17.31 29.89
CA THR A 10 -0.55 16.32 28.86
C THR A 10 -0.28 16.90 27.48
N ARG A 11 -0.25 18.22 27.34
CA ARG A 11 0.37 18.89 26.19
C ARG A 11 1.80 19.28 26.57
N ASN A 12 2.76 18.95 25.71
CA ASN A 12 4.21 19.23 25.76
C ASN A 12 5.03 18.07 26.37
N SER A 13 5.68 17.19 25.60
CA SER A 13 6.78 17.56 24.72
C SER A 13 6.86 16.68 23.46
N THR A 14 6.28 17.15 22.36
CA THR A 14 6.65 16.71 21.01
C THR A 14 7.87 17.46 20.47
N LEU A 15 8.44 18.39 21.25
CA LEU A 15 9.56 19.22 20.85
C LEU A 15 10.86 18.40 20.77
N PRO A 16 11.65 18.54 19.69
CA PRO A 16 12.94 17.90 19.58
C PRO A 16 13.89 18.41 20.68
N THR A 17 14.69 17.50 21.24
CA THR A 17 15.79 17.84 22.15
C THR A 17 16.99 18.26 21.33
N VAL A 18 17.54 19.44 21.58
CA VAL A 18 18.78 19.87 20.92
C VAL A 18 19.96 19.22 21.65
N CYS A 19 20.69 18.35 20.96
CA CYS A 19 21.85 17.65 21.49
C CYS A 19 23.13 18.20 20.84
N GLU A 20 24.18 18.38 21.62
CA GLU A 20 25.49 18.83 21.13
C GLU A 20 26.28 17.64 20.57
N PHE A 21 26.63 17.70 19.29
CA PHE A 21 27.57 16.78 18.66
C PHE A 21 28.96 17.40 18.64
N VAL A 22 29.97 16.65 19.08
CA VAL A 22 31.37 17.07 19.14
C VAL A 22 32.22 16.06 18.39
N ILE A 23 33.10 16.55 17.50
CA ILE A 23 34.09 15.73 16.79
C ILE A 23 35.48 16.36 16.89
N ASN A 24 36.49 15.55 17.16
CA ASN A 24 37.87 16.01 17.28
C ASN A 24 38.44 16.36 15.90
N THR A 25 39.21 17.44 15.84
CA THR A 25 39.95 17.86 14.65
C THR A 25 41.35 17.22 14.64
N PRO A 26 42.05 17.23 13.49
CA PRO A 26 43.45 16.86 13.42
C PRO A 26 44.33 17.72 14.35
N GLU A 27 45.40 17.14 14.91
CA GLU A 27 46.25 17.77 15.93
C GLU A 27 46.86 19.14 15.55
N TYR A 28 47.00 19.41 14.24
CA TYR A 28 47.54 20.66 13.72
C TYR A 28 46.51 21.81 13.65
N CYS A 29 45.24 21.55 13.98
CA CYS A 29 44.20 22.58 13.99
C CYS A 29 44.27 23.42 15.27
N ALA A 30 43.92 24.71 15.15
CA ALA A 30 43.90 25.64 16.29
C ALA A 30 42.83 25.27 17.32
N ASP A 31 41.63 24.90 16.87
CA ASP A 31 40.60 24.31 17.72
C ASP A 31 40.74 22.79 17.66
N LYS A 32 40.72 22.13 18.82
CA LYS A 32 40.87 20.67 18.93
C LYS A 32 39.58 19.89 18.64
N ASP A 33 38.45 20.58 18.59
CA ASP A 33 37.14 20.01 18.32
C ASP A 33 36.24 20.95 17.51
N VAL A 34 35.23 20.38 16.85
CA VAL A 34 34.16 21.10 16.16
C VAL A 34 32.84 20.65 16.75
N ARG A 35 31.96 21.61 17.07
CA ARG A 35 30.69 21.35 17.75
C ARG A 35 29.52 21.85 16.91
N ILE A 36 28.46 21.05 16.83
CA ILE A 36 27.18 21.50 16.25
C ILE A 36 26.02 21.10 17.16
N GLN A 37 24.98 21.93 17.18
CA GLN A 37 23.73 21.67 17.87
C GLN A 37 22.78 20.95 16.91
N VAL A 38 22.43 19.70 17.21
CA VAL A 38 21.59 18.84 16.37
C VAL A 38 20.25 18.58 17.07
N PRO A 39 19.11 18.95 16.47
CA PRO A 39 17.79 18.61 16.98
C PRO A 39 17.52 17.09 16.84
N ILE A 40 17.03 16.47 17.91
CA ILE A 40 16.71 15.04 17.99
C ILE A 40 15.25 14.86 18.45
N PRO A 41 14.38 14.18 17.67
CA PRO A 41 14.67 13.65 16.34
C PRO A 41 14.92 14.77 15.32
N LEU A 42 15.60 14.44 14.21
CA LEU A 42 15.81 15.40 13.12
C LEU A 42 14.46 15.90 12.58
N PRO A 43 14.36 17.19 12.20
CA PRO A 43 13.19 17.73 11.52
C PRO A 43 12.91 16.98 10.23
N GLU A 44 11.64 16.88 9.87
CA GLU A 44 11.19 16.32 8.60
C GLU A 44 11.91 17.05 7.44
N TYR A 45 12.39 16.29 6.44
CA TYR A 45 13.18 16.79 5.30
C TYR A 45 14.59 17.30 5.60
N SER A 46 15.16 16.99 6.78
CA SER A 46 16.59 17.27 7.05
C SER A 46 17.48 16.18 6.46
N TYR A 47 18.51 16.55 5.70
CA TYR A 47 19.51 15.62 5.18
C TYR A 47 20.77 15.61 6.05
N LEU A 48 21.41 14.44 6.18
CA LEU A 48 22.64 14.30 6.96
C LEU A 48 23.75 15.20 6.41
N GLU A 49 23.81 15.34 5.09
CA GLU A 49 24.75 16.15 4.34
C GLU A 49 24.69 17.63 4.74
N ASP A 50 23.51 18.17 5.05
CA ASP A 50 23.35 19.57 5.47
C ASP A 50 24.04 19.82 6.81
N TRP A 51 24.00 18.84 7.72
CA TRP A 51 24.65 18.92 9.03
C TRP A 51 26.16 18.71 8.95
N VAL A 52 26.62 17.83 8.06
CA VAL A 52 28.05 17.71 7.75
C VAL A 52 28.56 19.01 7.10
N GLY A 53 27.75 19.66 6.26
CA GLY A 53 28.03 20.99 5.71
C GLY A 53 28.22 22.04 6.81
N LYS A 54 27.36 22.05 7.85
CA LYS A 54 27.50 22.94 9.01
C LYS A 54 28.78 22.68 9.83
N LEU A 55 29.20 21.42 9.98
CA LEU A 55 30.49 21.10 10.59
C LEU A 55 31.64 21.69 9.80
N ARG A 56 31.66 21.47 8.47
CA ARG A 56 32.75 21.93 7.59
C ARG A 56 32.79 23.44 7.37
N ALA A 57 31.68 24.14 7.58
CA ALA A 57 31.63 25.61 7.52
C ALA A 57 32.44 26.29 8.64
N GLN A 58 32.74 25.57 9.73
CA GLN A 58 33.51 26.10 10.85
C GLN A 58 35.02 26.18 10.52
N PRO A 59 35.78 27.08 11.17
CA PRO A 59 37.20 27.32 10.86
C PRO A 59 38.05 26.05 10.85
N SER A 60 37.97 25.24 11.90
CA SER A 60 38.70 23.98 12.04
C SER A 60 37.97 22.78 11.38
N GLY A 61 36.70 22.95 11.02
CA GLY A 61 35.87 21.89 10.39
C GLY A 61 36.23 21.58 8.94
N LYS A 62 36.88 22.50 8.22
CA LYS A 62 37.34 22.28 6.84
C LYS A 62 38.36 21.16 6.73
N PHE A 63 39.08 20.85 7.82
CA PHE A 63 40.13 19.84 7.90
C PHE A 63 39.61 18.47 8.36
N LEU A 64 38.32 18.34 8.67
CA LEU A 64 37.72 17.06 9.03
C LEU A 64 37.68 16.13 7.82
N ASP A 65 37.99 14.84 8.04
CA ASP A 65 37.69 13.79 7.07
C ASP A 65 36.17 13.72 6.86
N TYR A 66 35.73 13.85 5.61
CA TYR A 66 34.32 13.96 5.27
C TYR A 66 33.57 12.67 5.61
N GLU A 67 34.12 11.52 5.26
CA GLU A 67 33.48 10.23 5.49
C GLU A 67 33.48 9.85 6.98
N GLY A 68 34.61 10.05 7.67
CA GLY A 68 34.69 9.86 9.12
C GLY A 68 33.72 10.76 9.90
N ALA A 69 33.61 12.04 9.53
CA ALA A 69 32.66 12.96 10.16
C ALA A 69 31.20 12.59 9.87
N LYS A 70 30.89 12.19 8.63
CA LYS A 70 29.55 11.73 8.25
C LYS A 70 29.12 10.50 9.04
N GLU A 71 29.98 9.49 9.16
CA GLU A 71 29.66 8.27 9.90
C GLU A 71 29.55 8.51 11.41
N ALA A 72 30.44 9.34 11.99
CA ALA A 72 30.36 9.72 13.40
C ALA A 72 29.04 10.44 13.72
N LEU A 73 28.64 11.39 12.86
CA LEU A 73 27.37 12.11 13.01
C LEU A 73 26.15 11.18 12.84
N ARG A 74 26.20 10.25 11.89
CA ARG A 74 25.14 9.24 11.68
C ARG A 74 24.94 8.39 12.94
N LYS A 75 26.02 7.87 13.53
CA LYS A 75 25.98 7.08 14.77
C LYS A 75 25.44 7.88 15.95
N PHE A 76 25.87 9.14 16.08
CA PHE A 76 25.38 10.06 17.12
C PHE A 76 23.86 10.27 17.01
N ILE A 77 23.37 10.63 15.82
CA ILE A 77 21.93 10.89 15.59
C ILE A 77 21.11 9.64 15.90
N TYR A 78 21.57 8.46 15.47
CA TYR A 78 20.88 7.20 15.75
C TYR A 78 20.81 6.92 17.27
N SER A 79 21.93 7.03 17.98
CA SER A 79 22.01 6.77 19.42
C SER A 79 21.15 7.75 20.22
N GLU A 80 21.23 9.04 19.91
CA GLU A 80 20.43 10.07 20.59
C GLU A 80 18.94 9.93 20.30
N THR A 81 18.57 9.48 19.10
CA THR A 81 17.16 9.20 18.77
C THR A 81 16.59 8.08 19.63
N ILE A 82 17.36 7.00 19.86
CA ILE A 82 16.97 5.91 20.77
C ILE A 82 16.87 6.44 22.21
N ASN A 83 17.84 7.21 22.68
CA ASN A 83 17.83 7.79 24.03
C ASN A 83 16.64 8.72 24.25
N HIS A 84 16.29 9.53 23.25
CA HIS A 84 15.11 10.39 23.28
C HIS A 84 13.82 9.57 23.38
N GLN A 85 13.67 8.52 22.57
CA GLN A 85 12.50 7.63 22.61
C GLN A 85 12.39 6.86 23.93
N ASN A 86 13.51 6.40 24.48
CA ASN A 86 13.56 5.73 25.79
C ASN A 86 13.15 6.67 26.92
N ARG A 87 13.70 7.90 26.97
CA ARG A 87 13.31 8.92 27.96
C ARG A 87 11.82 9.21 27.91
N ARG A 88 11.26 9.35 26.71
CA ARG A 88 9.82 9.55 26.52
C ARG A 88 9.00 8.36 27.00
N THR A 89 9.43 7.14 26.68
CA THR A 89 8.75 5.92 27.13
C THR A 89 8.73 5.81 28.66
N ILE A 90 9.87 6.08 29.30
CA ILE A 90 10.00 6.10 30.77
C ILE A 90 9.09 7.17 31.36
N SER A 91 9.13 8.41 30.85
CA SER A 91 8.26 9.49 31.32
C SER A 91 6.77 9.16 31.17
N ASN A 92 6.35 8.55 30.05
CA ASN A 92 4.97 8.10 29.86
C ASN A 92 4.58 7.03 30.88
N ILE A 93 5.47 6.08 31.17
CA ILE A 93 5.25 5.05 32.19
C ILE A 93 5.11 5.70 33.58
N GLU A 94 5.98 6.63 33.93
CA GLU A 94 5.94 7.35 35.20
C GLU A 94 4.67 8.20 35.35
N CYS A 95 4.26 8.92 34.30
CA CYS A 95 2.99 9.65 34.27
C CYS A 95 1.80 8.70 34.44
N ALA A 96 1.80 7.55 33.76
CA ALA A 96 0.74 6.55 33.91
C ALA A 96 0.70 5.95 35.32
N VAL A 97 1.86 5.71 35.93
CA VAL A 97 2.02 5.24 37.32
C VAL A 97 1.54 6.30 38.32
N LYS A 98 1.91 7.57 38.13
CA LYS A 98 1.47 8.70 38.95
C LYS A 98 -0.04 8.88 38.87
N LYS A 99 -0.60 8.90 37.65
CA LYS A 99 -2.05 8.98 37.43
C LYS A 99 -2.80 7.80 38.08
N LYS A 100 -2.25 6.58 38.01
CA LYS A 100 -2.83 5.42 38.73
C LYS A 100 -2.82 5.60 40.24
N ARG A 101 -1.73 6.12 40.83
CA ARG A 101 -1.65 6.44 42.27
C ARG A 101 -2.65 7.52 42.68
N GLU A 102 -2.78 8.59 41.89
CA GLU A 102 -3.73 9.69 42.14
C GLU A 102 -5.19 9.25 42.05
N MET A 103 -5.52 8.36 41.11
CA MET A 103 -6.86 7.76 41.00
C MET A 103 -7.17 6.75 42.12
N GLY A 104 -6.27 6.53 43.09
CA GLY A 104 -6.44 5.51 44.13
C GLY A 104 -6.48 4.09 43.59
N MET A 105 -6.07 3.88 42.34
CA MET A 105 -6.07 2.57 41.69
C MET A 105 -4.83 1.79 42.14
N PRO A 106 -4.96 0.55 42.65
CA PRO A 106 -3.80 -0.25 42.98
C PRO A 106 -2.89 -0.38 41.76
N LEU A 107 -1.58 -0.08 41.92
CA LEU A 107 -0.59 -0.27 40.84
C LEU A 107 -0.64 -1.69 40.28
N PHE A 108 -0.97 -2.63 41.16
CA PHE A 108 -1.35 -4.00 40.86
C PHE A 108 -2.70 -4.28 41.53
N GLN A 109 -3.78 -4.34 40.76
CA GLN A 109 -5.00 -5.00 41.24
C GLN A 109 -4.74 -6.51 41.15
N PRO A 110 -4.72 -7.26 42.27
CA PRO A 110 -4.82 -8.69 42.19
C PRO A 110 -6.22 -8.98 41.68
N SER A 111 -6.34 -9.41 40.42
CA SER A 111 -7.60 -9.92 39.88
C SER A 111 -8.20 -10.88 40.91
N ARG A 112 -9.37 -10.52 41.45
CA ARG A 112 -10.13 -11.37 42.39
C ARG A 112 -10.68 -12.65 41.75
N ASN A 113 -10.20 -13.01 40.56
CA ASN A 113 -10.31 -14.35 40.04
C ASN A 113 -9.14 -15.18 40.58
N ARG A 114 -9.39 -15.74 41.76
CA ARG A 114 -8.68 -16.88 42.35
C ARG A 114 -8.84 -18.09 41.43
N ARG A 115 -8.26 -18.04 40.24
CA ARG A 115 -8.04 -19.20 39.37
C ARG A 115 -6.54 -19.40 39.35
N LEU A 116 -6.14 -20.46 40.07
CA LEU A 116 -4.96 -21.29 39.86
C LEU A 116 -3.92 -20.67 38.93
N LEU A 117 -2.77 -20.28 39.49
CA LEU A 117 -1.48 -20.10 38.81
C LEU A 117 -1.53 -20.55 37.34
N GLU A 118 -2.01 -19.69 36.43
CA GLU A 118 -2.02 -20.05 35.02
C GLU A 118 -0.53 -20.12 34.63
N PRO A 119 -0.03 -21.28 34.16
CA PRO A 119 1.35 -21.41 33.75
C PRO A 119 1.61 -20.31 32.73
N ARG A 120 2.71 -19.56 32.89
CA ARG A 120 3.23 -18.54 31.96
C ARG A 120 2.62 -18.75 30.58
N ARG A 121 1.56 -17.98 30.24
CA ARG A 121 0.91 -18.11 28.93
C ARG A 121 2.03 -17.97 27.92
N LYS A 122 2.32 -19.05 27.18
CA LYS A 122 3.25 -18.98 26.06
C LYS A 122 2.77 -17.82 25.19
N PRO A 123 3.66 -16.91 24.75
CA PRO A 123 3.25 -15.82 23.88
C PRO A 123 2.41 -16.39 22.74
N VAL A 124 1.21 -15.83 22.53
CA VAL A 124 0.33 -16.28 21.45
C VAL A 124 1.04 -15.92 20.16
N VAL A 125 1.51 -16.94 19.44
CA VAL A 125 2.18 -16.77 18.15
C VAL A 125 1.15 -16.18 17.17
N PRO A 126 1.47 -15.05 16.51
CA PRO A 126 0.56 -14.43 15.55
C PRO A 126 0.33 -15.33 14.33
N PHE A 127 -0.79 -15.13 13.63
CA PHE A 127 -1.18 -16.00 12.51
C PHE A 127 -0.14 -15.96 11.39
N GLU A 128 0.43 -14.80 11.12
CA GLU A 128 1.42 -14.56 10.08
C GLU A 128 2.66 -15.44 10.28
N GLU A 129 3.18 -15.52 11.50
CA GLU A 129 4.33 -16.36 11.84
C GLU A 129 4.01 -17.85 11.70
N LYS A 130 2.81 -18.27 12.11
CA LYS A 130 2.37 -19.67 11.92
C LYS A 130 2.26 -20.03 10.44
N PHE A 131 1.70 -19.12 9.64
CA PHE A 131 1.56 -19.33 8.21
C PHE A 131 2.93 -19.43 7.53
N THR A 132 3.85 -18.49 7.80
CA THR A 132 5.22 -18.55 7.28
C THR A 132 5.91 -19.86 7.67
N TYR A 133 5.82 -20.28 8.92
CA TYR A 133 6.35 -21.57 9.36
C TYR A 133 5.74 -22.73 8.57
N VAL A 134 4.42 -22.75 8.38
CA VAL A 134 3.73 -23.81 7.64
C VAL A 134 4.22 -23.85 6.19
N VAL A 135 4.34 -22.71 5.52
CA VAL A 135 4.83 -22.63 4.13
C VAL A 135 6.28 -23.11 4.00
N GLU A 136 7.14 -22.81 4.99
CA GLU A 136 8.56 -23.17 4.94
C GLU A 136 8.86 -24.61 5.39
N GLN A 137 8.10 -25.14 6.35
CA GLN A 137 8.44 -26.38 7.06
C GLN A 137 7.49 -27.56 6.78
N SER A 138 6.32 -27.31 6.19
CA SER A 138 5.37 -28.40 5.90
C SER A 138 5.76 -29.20 4.68
N SER A 139 5.31 -30.45 4.61
CA SER A 139 5.46 -31.28 3.41
C SER A 139 4.73 -30.66 2.22
N SER A 140 5.22 -30.97 1.01
CA SER A 140 4.59 -30.56 -0.25
C SER A 140 3.11 -30.99 -0.33
N GLU A 141 2.77 -32.17 0.17
CA GLU A 141 1.40 -32.68 0.20
C GLU A 141 0.47 -31.85 1.10
N ASN A 142 0.95 -31.45 2.28
CA ASN A 142 0.20 -30.59 3.19
C ASN A 142 -0.04 -29.19 2.58
N LEU A 143 0.98 -28.63 1.92
CA LEU A 143 0.87 -27.36 1.22
C LEU A 143 -0.11 -27.45 0.04
N LEU A 144 0.00 -28.50 -0.78
CA LEU A 144 -0.95 -28.76 -1.86
C LEU A 144 -2.37 -28.92 -1.34
N THR A 145 -2.55 -29.52 -0.17
CA THR A 145 -3.86 -29.65 0.48
C THR A 145 -4.42 -28.28 0.88
N LEU A 146 -3.61 -27.40 1.48
CA LEU A 146 -4.01 -26.01 1.73
C LEU A 146 -4.38 -25.27 0.43
N MET A 147 -3.58 -25.43 -0.63
CA MET A 147 -3.87 -24.77 -1.91
C MET A 147 -5.18 -25.30 -2.52
N ARG A 148 -5.47 -26.60 -2.41
CA ARG A 148 -6.75 -27.20 -2.84
C ARG A 148 -7.92 -26.62 -2.04
N MET A 149 -7.76 -26.41 -0.73
CA MET A 149 -8.77 -25.72 0.08
C MET A 149 -9.05 -24.32 -0.46
N GLU A 150 -8.02 -23.52 -0.78
CA GLU A 150 -8.20 -22.18 -1.35
C GLU A 150 -8.93 -22.19 -2.70
N VAL A 151 -8.53 -23.10 -3.60
CA VAL A 151 -9.17 -23.27 -4.92
C VAL A 151 -10.65 -23.61 -4.75
N PHE A 152 -10.97 -24.52 -3.82
CA PHE A 152 -12.34 -24.90 -3.52
C PHE A 152 -13.16 -23.75 -2.92
N MET A 153 -12.60 -23.01 -1.97
CA MET A 153 -13.23 -21.83 -1.36
C MET A 153 -13.52 -20.74 -2.41
N LYS A 154 -12.58 -20.48 -3.32
CA LYS A 154 -12.79 -19.56 -4.46
C LYS A 154 -13.93 -20.02 -5.35
N LYS A 155 -13.99 -21.32 -5.70
CA LYS A 155 -15.07 -21.86 -6.54
C LYS A 155 -16.43 -21.58 -5.91
N GLN A 156 -16.62 -21.93 -4.64
CA GLN A 156 -17.87 -21.66 -3.92
C GLN A 156 -18.24 -20.17 -3.91
N MET A 157 -17.28 -19.29 -3.62
CA MET A 157 -17.52 -17.84 -3.60
C MET A 157 -17.90 -17.33 -5.00
N THR A 158 -17.16 -17.75 -6.04
CA THR A 158 -17.42 -17.38 -7.42
C THR A 158 -18.81 -17.85 -7.89
N ASP A 159 -19.21 -19.08 -7.55
CA ASP A 159 -20.53 -19.62 -7.91
C ASP A 159 -21.67 -18.83 -7.24
N MET A 160 -21.52 -18.47 -5.96
CA MET A 160 -22.48 -17.63 -5.25
C MET A 160 -22.58 -16.22 -5.84
N ILE A 161 -21.45 -15.59 -6.18
CA ILE A 161 -21.42 -14.26 -6.83
C ILE A 161 -22.05 -14.32 -8.22
N ARG A 162 -21.81 -15.40 -8.98
CA ARG A 162 -22.47 -15.63 -10.28
C ARG A 162 -23.98 -15.78 -10.13
N ALA A 163 -24.45 -16.55 -9.14
CA ALA A 163 -25.88 -16.70 -8.85
C ALA A 163 -26.52 -15.35 -8.49
N ARG A 164 -25.89 -14.56 -7.61
CA ARG A 164 -26.33 -13.20 -7.29
C ARG A 164 -26.42 -12.33 -8.53
N ASN A 165 -25.35 -12.26 -9.31
CA ASN A 165 -25.28 -11.37 -10.48
C ASN A 165 -26.34 -11.76 -11.52
N TRP A 166 -26.57 -13.06 -11.70
CA TRP A 166 -27.63 -13.57 -12.57
C TRP A 166 -29.02 -13.15 -12.07
N GLU A 167 -29.32 -13.30 -10.78
CA GLU A 167 -30.61 -12.92 -10.22
C GLU A 167 -30.85 -11.40 -10.28
N VAL A 168 -29.83 -10.60 -9.96
CA VAL A 168 -29.86 -9.13 -10.09
C VAL A 168 -30.12 -8.72 -11.55
N ASP A 169 -29.43 -9.33 -12.52
CA ASP A 169 -29.63 -9.06 -13.95
C ASP A 169 -31.06 -9.41 -14.41
N GLN A 170 -31.60 -10.56 -13.97
CA GLN A 170 -32.99 -10.93 -14.27
C GLN A 170 -33.99 -9.92 -13.71
N LEU A 171 -33.81 -9.47 -12.46
CA LEU A 171 -34.69 -8.47 -11.85
C LEU A 171 -34.57 -7.10 -12.51
N SER A 172 -33.36 -6.67 -12.87
CA SER A 172 -33.14 -5.41 -13.60
C SER A 172 -33.84 -5.41 -14.96
N LYS A 173 -33.71 -6.50 -15.73
CA LYS A 173 -34.42 -6.67 -17.02
C LYS A 173 -35.93 -6.65 -16.87
N GLN A 174 -36.47 -7.24 -15.80
CA GLN A 174 -37.90 -7.17 -15.49
C GLN A 174 -38.35 -5.74 -15.18
N CYS A 175 -37.54 -4.96 -14.45
CA CYS A 175 -37.81 -3.55 -14.20
C CYS A 175 -37.80 -2.74 -15.50
N GLU A 176 -36.78 -2.91 -16.34
CA GLU A 176 -36.67 -2.21 -17.63
C GLU A 176 -37.84 -2.52 -18.55
N LYS A 177 -38.20 -3.80 -18.67
CA LYS A 177 -39.37 -4.21 -19.47
C LYS A 177 -40.66 -3.57 -18.96
N LEU A 178 -40.86 -3.55 -17.64
CA LEU A 178 -42.03 -2.94 -17.03
C LEU A 178 -42.11 -1.43 -17.29
N VAL A 179 -40.97 -0.75 -17.25
CA VAL A 179 -40.87 0.69 -17.55
C VAL A 179 -41.10 0.94 -19.05
N ALA A 180 -40.54 0.12 -19.94
CA ALA A 180 -40.67 0.28 -21.39
C ALA A 180 -42.08 -0.01 -21.93
N GLU A 181 -42.81 -0.96 -21.32
CA GLU A 181 -44.20 -1.26 -21.67
C GLU A 181 -45.18 -0.13 -21.26
N THR A 182 -44.75 0.83 -20.43
CA THR A 182 -45.63 1.84 -19.84
C THR A 182 -45.68 3.12 -20.69
N GLY A 183 -46.82 3.32 -21.37
CA GLY A 183 -47.31 4.61 -21.86
C GLY A 183 -48.52 5.15 -21.07
N ASP A 184 -48.87 4.54 -19.93
CA ASP A 184 -50.12 4.82 -19.19
C ASP A 184 -49.82 5.14 -17.70
N PRO A 185 -50.16 6.34 -17.19
CA PRO A 185 -49.70 6.85 -15.88
C PRO A 185 -50.28 6.17 -14.63
N ASP A 186 -51.43 5.49 -14.70
CA ASP A 186 -52.18 5.15 -13.47
C ASP A 186 -52.02 3.71 -12.92
N MET A 187 -51.38 2.77 -13.64
CA MET A 187 -51.48 1.34 -13.27
C MET A 187 -50.22 0.72 -12.62
N HIS A 188 -49.06 1.37 -12.63
CA HIS A 188 -47.78 0.69 -12.31
C HIS A 188 -46.88 1.16 -11.14
N PRO A 189 -47.18 2.19 -10.31
CA PRO A 189 -46.33 2.52 -9.15
C PRO A 189 -46.11 1.32 -8.20
N HIS A 190 -47.14 0.52 -7.97
CA HIS A 190 -47.06 -0.62 -7.06
C HIS A 190 -46.16 -1.75 -7.60
N LYS A 191 -46.24 -2.11 -8.89
CA LYS A 191 -45.45 -3.23 -9.44
C LYS A 191 -43.97 -2.86 -9.55
N ILE A 192 -43.65 -1.63 -9.94
CA ILE A 192 -42.27 -1.11 -9.93
C ILE A 192 -41.75 -1.08 -8.49
N SER A 193 -42.55 -0.61 -7.53
CA SER A 193 -42.18 -0.62 -6.11
C SER A 193 -41.90 -2.03 -5.60
N MET A 194 -42.69 -3.04 -5.99
CA MET A 194 -42.46 -4.43 -5.59
C MET A 194 -41.16 -5.00 -6.17
N LEU A 195 -40.85 -4.70 -7.44
CA LEU A 195 -39.60 -5.17 -8.06
C LEU A 195 -38.38 -4.49 -7.44
N ASN A 196 -38.45 -3.19 -7.18
CA ASN A 196 -37.40 -2.46 -6.47
C ASN A 196 -37.18 -3.00 -5.05
N GLU A 197 -38.25 -3.33 -4.34
CA GLU A 197 -38.16 -3.94 -3.01
C GLU A 197 -37.52 -5.33 -3.08
N LYS A 198 -37.91 -6.15 -4.07
CA LYS A 198 -37.29 -7.45 -4.31
C LYS A 198 -35.80 -7.31 -4.63
N LEU A 199 -35.41 -6.33 -5.45
CA LEU A 199 -34.01 -6.06 -5.77
C LEU A 199 -33.20 -5.69 -4.51
N ARG A 200 -33.75 -4.83 -3.64
CA ARG A 200 -33.14 -4.49 -2.34
C ARG A 200 -33.01 -5.70 -1.43
N GLN A 201 -34.03 -6.55 -1.37
CA GLN A 201 -34.02 -7.78 -0.60
C GLN A 201 -32.94 -8.73 -1.10
N VAL A 202 -32.81 -8.92 -2.41
CA VAL A 202 -31.76 -9.73 -3.05
C VAL A 202 -30.38 -9.19 -2.70
N HIS A 203 -30.14 -7.89 -2.89
CA HIS A 203 -28.86 -7.27 -2.51
C HIS A 203 -28.53 -7.48 -1.03
N THR A 204 -29.49 -7.29 -0.14
CA THR A 204 -29.31 -7.47 1.31
C THR A 204 -29.00 -8.91 1.66
N THR A 205 -29.76 -9.85 1.09
CA THR A 205 -29.61 -11.29 1.34
C THR A 205 -28.23 -11.79 0.90
N TYR A 206 -27.83 -11.49 -0.33
CA TYR A 206 -26.51 -11.90 -0.81
C TYR A 206 -25.38 -11.17 -0.09
N SER A 207 -25.57 -9.93 0.36
CA SER A 207 -24.54 -9.24 1.17
C SER A 207 -24.26 -9.99 2.48
N PHE A 208 -25.31 -10.47 3.16
CA PHE A 208 -25.15 -11.29 4.36
C PHE A 208 -24.55 -12.66 4.06
N GLN A 209 -24.99 -13.34 2.99
CA GLN A 209 -24.46 -14.65 2.61
C GLN A 209 -22.97 -14.59 2.21
N VAL A 210 -22.57 -13.55 1.47
CA VAL A 210 -21.16 -13.31 1.11
C VAL A 210 -20.30 -13.09 2.35
N ALA A 211 -20.78 -12.28 3.30
CA ALA A 211 -20.07 -12.04 4.56
C ALA A 211 -19.94 -13.32 5.40
N ASP A 212 -21.05 -14.06 5.59
CA ASP A 212 -21.07 -15.30 6.37
C ASP A 212 -20.18 -16.39 5.75
N LEU A 213 -20.22 -16.55 4.42
CA LEU A 213 -19.33 -17.48 3.72
C LEU A 213 -17.87 -17.06 3.86
N SER A 214 -17.56 -15.78 3.70
CA SER A 214 -16.21 -15.24 3.86
C SER A 214 -15.66 -15.54 5.27
N ASP A 215 -16.44 -15.25 6.31
CA ASP A 215 -16.03 -15.48 7.70
C ASP A 215 -15.84 -16.97 8.00
N THR A 216 -16.73 -17.81 7.50
CA THR A 216 -16.65 -19.27 7.62
C THR A 216 -15.40 -19.82 6.93
N GLN A 217 -15.15 -19.42 5.68
CA GLN A 217 -13.97 -19.85 4.91
C GLN A 217 -12.67 -19.42 5.58
N LYS A 218 -12.58 -18.14 6.00
CA LYS A 218 -11.41 -17.60 6.70
C LYS A 218 -11.15 -18.32 8.01
N SER A 219 -12.20 -18.56 8.82
CA SER A 219 -12.10 -19.32 10.07
C SER A 219 -11.62 -20.75 9.82
N LYS A 220 -12.20 -21.45 8.84
CA LYS A 220 -11.85 -22.82 8.45
C LYS A 220 -10.39 -22.92 7.99
N TYR A 221 -9.96 -22.00 7.13
CA TYR A 221 -8.58 -21.94 6.63
C TYR A 221 -7.57 -21.68 7.75
N ARG A 222 -7.83 -20.70 8.61
CA ARG A 222 -6.93 -20.38 9.73
C ARG A 222 -6.78 -21.54 10.71
N LYS A 223 -7.86 -22.29 10.97
CA LYS A 223 -7.81 -23.54 11.76
C LYS A 223 -6.95 -24.62 11.10
N ALA A 224 -6.99 -24.74 9.76
CA ALA A 224 -6.15 -25.69 9.04
C ALA A 224 -4.66 -25.33 9.16
N VAL A 225 -4.32 -24.04 9.00
CA VAL A 225 -2.95 -23.53 9.22
C VAL A 225 -2.50 -23.76 10.66
N ASP A 226 -3.36 -23.46 11.65
CA ASP A 226 -3.06 -23.70 13.07
C ASP A 226 -2.81 -25.19 13.36
N SER A 227 -3.57 -26.09 12.73
CA SER A 227 -3.36 -27.54 12.87
C SER A 227 -2.07 -28.01 12.22
N LEU A 228 -1.72 -27.50 11.04
CA LEU A 228 -0.43 -27.80 10.41
C LEU A 228 0.74 -27.31 11.26
N TYR A 229 0.64 -26.10 11.80
CA TYR A 229 1.66 -25.54 12.68
C TYR A 229 1.84 -26.37 13.97
N SER A 230 0.74 -26.82 14.59
CA SER A 230 0.78 -27.49 15.90
C SER A 230 0.92 -29.01 15.85
N ARG A 231 0.37 -29.67 14.82
CA ARG A 231 0.28 -31.13 14.69
C ARG A 231 0.99 -31.68 13.44
N GLY A 232 1.32 -30.83 12.46
CA GLY A 232 1.91 -31.27 11.19
C GLY A 232 0.92 -31.91 10.21
N SER A 233 -0.39 -31.86 10.48
CA SER A 233 -1.42 -32.42 9.62
C SER A 233 -2.75 -31.64 9.70
N ILE A 234 -3.54 -31.72 8.63
CA ILE A 234 -4.90 -31.16 8.56
C ILE A 234 -5.91 -32.24 8.94
N PRO A 235 -6.80 -32.00 9.93
CA PRO A 235 -7.86 -32.94 10.29
C PRO A 235 -8.84 -33.18 9.14
N ALA A 236 -9.34 -34.41 9.02
CA ALA A 236 -10.30 -34.80 7.98
C ALA A 236 -11.59 -33.95 8.01
N GLU A 237 -12.06 -33.54 9.20
CA GLU A 237 -13.23 -32.66 9.38
C GLU A 237 -13.10 -31.32 8.63
N LEU A 238 -11.88 -30.83 8.40
CA LEU A 238 -11.66 -29.59 7.63
C LEU A 238 -11.64 -29.85 6.12
N LEU A 239 -11.59 -31.11 5.69
CA LEU A 239 -11.47 -31.54 4.30
C LEU A 239 -12.76 -32.17 3.75
N ASP A 240 -13.79 -32.41 4.58
CA ASP A 240 -15.03 -33.10 4.18
C ASP A 240 -15.67 -32.52 2.90
N ASP A 241 -15.62 -31.21 2.70
CA ASP A 241 -16.19 -30.55 1.50
C ASP A 241 -15.21 -30.46 0.33
N VAL A 242 -13.91 -30.65 0.57
CA VAL A 242 -12.86 -30.42 -0.43
C VAL A 242 -12.82 -31.63 -1.33
N ILE A 243 -13.40 -31.51 -2.52
CA ILE A 243 -13.24 -32.53 -3.56
C ILE A 243 -11.75 -32.57 -3.95
N LEU A 244 -11.05 -33.57 -3.43
CA LEU A 244 -9.68 -33.92 -3.81
C LEU A 244 -9.73 -34.61 -5.18
N ASP A 245 -10.15 -33.90 -6.22
CA ASP A 245 -10.01 -34.43 -7.57
C ASP A 245 -8.52 -34.38 -7.94
N GLU A 246 -7.84 -35.52 -7.89
CA GLU A 246 -6.45 -35.66 -8.33
C GLU A 246 -6.27 -35.30 -9.81
N HIS A 247 -7.35 -35.30 -10.61
CA HIS A 247 -7.28 -35.16 -12.06
C HIS A 247 -7.76 -33.80 -12.57
N ALA A 248 -8.26 -32.93 -11.70
CA ALA A 248 -8.57 -31.53 -12.00
C ALA A 248 -7.37 -30.62 -11.73
N ILE A 249 -6.19 -30.95 -12.28
CA ILE A 249 -5.21 -29.92 -12.59
C ILE A 249 -5.59 -29.45 -14.00
N PRO A 250 -6.24 -28.30 -14.19
CA PRO A 250 -6.29 -27.72 -15.52
C PRO A 250 -4.84 -27.60 -15.96
N ARG A 251 -4.44 -28.38 -16.98
CA ARG A 251 -3.24 -28.02 -17.75
C ARG A 251 -3.43 -26.55 -18.10
N PRO A 252 -2.41 -25.70 -17.94
CA PRO A 252 -2.47 -24.38 -18.52
C PRO A 252 -2.86 -24.62 -19.97
N VAL A 253 -4.08 -24.25 -20.33
CA VAL A 253 -4.36 -24.00 -21.73
C VAL A 253 -3.28 -22.98 -22.02
N ALA A 254 -2.36 -23.31 -22.92
CA ALA A 254 -1.58 -22.28 -23.56
C ALA A 254 -2.68 -21.41 -24.17
N THR A 255 -3.13 -20.41 -23.42
CA THR A 255 -4.01 -19.37 -23.91
C THR A 255 -3.12 -18.79 -24.97
N THR A 256 -3.32 -19.30 -26.19
CA THR A 256 -2.92 -18.74 -27.45
C THR A 256 -2.89 -17.26 -27.19
N THR A 257 -1.69 -16.71 -27.07
CA THR A 257 -1.38 -15.29 -26.91
C THR A 257 -2.60 -14.52 -27.37
N GLY A 258 -3.46 -14.18 -26.41
CA GLY A 258 -4.82 -13.75 -26.71
C GLY A 258 -4.68 -12.39 -27.32
N GLY A 259 -4.56 -12.32 -28.64
CA GLY A 259 -4.64 -11.10 -29.43
C GLY A 259 -3.74 -9.92 -29.04
N TYR A 260 -2.75 -10.04 -28.13
CA TYR A 260 -1.73 -9.00 -27.92
C TYR A 260 -0.75 -8.97 -29.11
N ALA A 261 -1.25 -9.05 -30.35
CA ALA A 261 -0.44 -8.89 -31.55
C ALA A 261 0.13 -7.46 -31.67
N ASP A 262 -0.40 -6.52 -30.88
CA ASP A 262 -0.05 -5.10 -30.94
C ASP A 262 0.50 -4.53 -29.62
N GLY A 263 0.82 -5.38 -28.64
CA GLY A 263 1.39 -4.95 -27.35
C GLY A 263 2.91 -5.09 -27.27
N VAL A 264 3.52 -4.45 -26.27
CA VAL A 264 4.94 -4.64 -25.92
C VAL A 264 5.02 -5.57 -24.71
N ASN A 265 5.95 -6.51 -24.75
CA ASN A 265 6.37 -7.31 -23.60
C ASN A 265 7.88 -7.51 -23.69
N GLU A 266 8.63 -6.51 -23.22
CA GLU A 266 10.09 -6.48 -23.29
C GLU A 266 10.68 -6.31 -21.89
N SER A 267 11.77 -7.00 -21.60
CA SER A 267 12.45 -6.97 -20.31
C SER A 267 13.89 -6.49 -20.48
N PHE A 268 14.30 -5.57 -19.63
CA PHE A 268 15.61 -4.96 -19.65
C PHE A 268 16.25 -5.07 -18.28
N THR A 269 17.50 -5.51 -18.25
CA THR A 269 18.32 -5.32 -17.05
C THR A 269 19.01 -3.98 -17.15
N ILE A 270 18.85 -3.13 -16.12
CA ILE A 270 19.42 -1.78 -16.08
C ILE A 270 20.40 -1.63 -14.93
N TYR A 271 21.41 -0.77 -15.13
CA TYR A 271 22.22 -0.19 -14.06
C TYR A 271 21.68 1.18 -13.68
N ILE A 272 21.46 1.39 -12.38
CA ILE A 272 21.25 2.71 -11.79
C ILE A 272 22.52 3.07 -11.01
N ALA A 273 23.23 4.10 -11.48
CA ALA A 273 24.37 4.64 -10.76
C ALA A 273 23.90 5.44 -9.54
N ILE A 274 24.34 5.02 -8.36
CA ILE A 274 24.10 5.67 -7.07
C ILE A 274 25.38 6.42 -6.72
N GLY A 275 25.44 7.71 -7.10
CA GLY A 275 26.68 8.48 -7.00
C GLY A 275 27.75 8.00 -7.97
N SER A 276 29.03 8.11 -7.58
CA SER A 276 30.18 7.89 -8.49
C SER A 276 30.66 6.43 -8.56
N GLN A 277 30.43 5.62 -7.53
CA GLN A 277 31.05 4.28 -7.43
C GLN A 277 30.03 3.13 -7.41
N LEU A 278 28.82 3.35 -6.87
CA LEU A 278 27.85 2.29 -6.67
C LEU A 278 26.93 2.17 -7.88
N LYS A 279 26.67 0.95 -8.33
CA LYS A 279 25.66 0.65 -9.35
C LYS A 279 24.72 -0.40 -8.79
N SER A 280 23.44 -0.08 -8.68
CA SER A 280 22.42 -1.09 -8.42
C SER A 280 21.89 -1.64 -9.74
N MET A 281 21.64 -2.96 -9.76
CA MET A 281 21.06 -3.65 -10.90
C MET A 281 19.58 -3.90 -10.62
N HIS A 282 18.72 -3.56 -11.58
CA HIS A 282 17.27 -3.76 -11.49
C HIS A 282 16.74 -4.34 -12.79
N ASN A 283 15.67 -5.11 -12.70
CA ASN A 283 14.91 -5.52 -13.88
C ASN A 283 13.81 -4.51 -14.16
N VAL A 284 13.62 -4.18 -15.43
CA VAL A 284 12.57 -3.29 -15.88
C VAL A 284 11.85 -3.90 -17.06
N CYS A 285 10.53 -4.02 -16.96
CA CYS A 285 9.71 -4.54 -18.05
C CYS A 285 8.81 -3.45 -18.62
N LEU A 286 8.68 -3.42 -19.95
CA LEU A 286 7.60 -2.72 -20.64
C LEU A 286 6.52 -3.76 -20.97
N VAL A 287 5.32 -3.56 -20.44
CA VAL A 287 4.20 -4.50 -20.58
C VAL A 287 2.92 -3.77 -20.98
N THR A 288 2.24 -4.27 -22.00
CA THR A 288 0.89 -3.81 -22.37
C THR A 288 -0.19 -4.61 -21.64
N VAL A 289 -1.22 -3.94 -21.13
CA VAL A 289 -2.41 -4.54 -20.54
C VAL A 289 -3.68 -3.85 -21.04
N ASP A 290 -4.80 -4.57 -21.09
CA ASP A 290 -6.09 -3.97 -21.50
C ASP A 290 -6.66 -3.02 -20.46
N ARG A 291 -6.59 -3.41 -19.18
CA ARG A 291 -6.94 -2.59 -18.02
C ARG A 291 -5.90 -2.78 -16.93
N LEU A 292 -5.66 -1.75 -16.12
CA LEU A 292 -4.78 -1.85 -14.96
C LEU A 292 -5.28 -2.90 -13.95
N THR A 293 -6.60 -3.12 -13.90
CA THR A 293 -7.24 -4.14 -13.06
C THR A 293 -6.90 -5.58 -13.46
N ASP A 294 -6.50 -5.82 -14.71
CA ASP A 294 -6.21 -7.16 -15.21
C ASP A 294 -4.96 -7.76 -14.55
N LEU A 295 -4.06 -6.91 -14.05
CA LEU A 295 -2.92 -7.31 -13.21
C LEU A 295 -3.35 -7.95 -11.89
N CYS A 296 -4.57 -7.65 -11.43
CA CYS A 296 -5.17 -8.24 -10.23
C CYS A 296 -5.99 -9.49 -10.56
N GLN A 297 -6.49 -9.59 -11.80
CA GLN A 297 -7.41 -10.64 -12.21
C GLN A 297 -6.70 -11.99 -12.35
N THR A 298 -7.47 -13.06 -12.11
CA THR A 298 -7.09 -14.40 -12.54
C THR A 298 -7.69 -14.70 -13.91
N LEU A 299 -6.84 -15.09 -14.87
CA LEU A 299 -7.33 -15.66 -16.12
C LEU A 299 -7.90 -17.06 -15.87
N GLU A 300 -8.91 -17.47 -16.64
CA GLU A 300 -9.45 -18.83 -16.55
C GLU A 300 -8.33 -19.86 -16.84
N GLY A 301 -8.14 -20.81 -15.92
CA GLY A 301 -7.05 -21.80 -15.98
C GLY A 301 -5.77 -21.41 -15.22
N ASP A 302 -5.53 -20.13 -14.94
CA ASP A 302 -4.33 -19.69 -14.22
C ASP A 302 -4.43 -19.89 -12.69
N TRP A 303 -5.64 -20.03 -12.15
CA TRP A 303 -5.85 -20.32 -10.73
C TRP A 303 -5.58 -21.80 -10.39
N THR A 304 -4.33 -22.21 -10.57
CA THR A 304 -3.84 -23.55 -10.26
C THR A 304 -3.31 -23.62 -8.84
N THR A 305 -3.18 -24.82 -8.29
CA THR A 305 -2.47 -25.04 -7.02
C THR A 305 -1.03 -24.52 -7.06
N SER A 306 -0.38 -24.55 -8.22
CA SER A 306 0.99 -24.05 -8.43
C SER A 306 1.08 -22.52 -8.32
N SER A 307 0.18 -21.77 -8.96
CA SER A 307 0.18 -20.30 -8.86
C SER A 307 -0.18 -19.84 -7.45
N ARG A 308 -1.06 -20.58 -6.76
CA ARG A 308 -1.36 -20.35 -5.34
C ARG A 308 -0.18 -20.63 -4.43
N LEU A 309 0.60 -21.68 -4.70
CA LEU A 309 1.82 -21.94 -3.96
C LEU A 309 2.86 -20.82 -4.15
N GLU A 310 3.00 -20.31 -5.37
CA GLU A 310 3.86 -19.14 -5.62
C GLU A 310 3.39 -17.89 -4.85
N MET A 311 2.08 -17.61 -4.86
CA MET A 311 1.51 -16.54 -4.06
C MET A 311 1.78 -16.76 -2.56
N ALA A 312 1.53 -17.96 -2.05
CA ALA A 312 1.71 -18.33 -0.64
C ALA A 312 3.17 -18.18 -0.17
N THR A 313 4.13 -18.58 -0.99
CA THR A 313 5.57 -18.40 -0.68
C THR A 313 6.00 -16.93 -0.66
N LYS A 314 5.32 -16.06 -1.41
CA LYS A 314 5.57 -14.62 -1.39
C LYS A 314 4.87 -13.92 -0.24
N LEU A 315 3.71 -14.41 0.23
CA LEU A 315 2.98 -13.80 1.35
C LEU A 315 3.86 -13.74 2.61
N TYR A 316 3.88 -12.57 3.26
CA TYR A 316 4.73 -12.24 4.42
C TYR A 316 6.25 -12.36 4.20
N SER A 317 6.69 -12.68 2.99
CA SER A 317 8.11 -12.69 2.63
C SER A 317 8.65 -11.27 2.44
N ARG A 318 9.94 -11.18 2.09
CA ARG A 318 10.60 -9.91 1.70
C ARG A 318 10.53 -9.62 0.19
N ASN A 319 9.76 -10.38 -0.57
CA ASN A 319 9.68 -10.26 -2.04
C ASN A 319 8.22 -10.11 -2.49
N LEU A 320 7.56 -9.03 -2.03
CA LEU A 320 6.17 -8.75 -2.38
C LEU A 320 6.04 -8.11 -3.77
N SER A 321 4.89 -8.33 -4.39
CA SER A 321 4.49 -7.76 -5.66
C SER A 321 3.33 -6.79 -5.46
N GLY A 322 3.49 -5.59 -6.00
CA GLY A 322 2.52 -4.52 -5.95
C GLY A 322 2.13 -4.00 -7.33
N THR A 323 0.89 -3.55 -7.47
CA THR A 323 0.43 -2.82 -8.66
C THR A 323 -0.17 -1.47 -8.27
N THR A 324 -0.16 -0.53 -9.21
CA THR A 324 -0.70 0.81 -9.01
C THR A 324 -1.99 0.97 -9.82
N LEU A 325 -3.10 1.24 -9.14
CA LEU A 325 -4.36 1.63 -9.75
C LEU A 325 -4.55 3.14 -9.64
N LEU A 326 -5.14 3.73 -10.67
CA LEU A 326 -5.52 5.13 -10.70
C LEU A 326 -6.95 5.25 -10.21
N VAL A 327 -7.19 6.03 -9.16
CA VAL A 327 -8.48 6.12 -8.49
C VAL A 327 -8.91 7.56 -8.25
N PRO A 328 -10.22 7.84 -8.16
CA PRO A 328 -10.73 9.14 -7.74
C PRO A 328 -10.52 9.38 -6.24
N ARG A 329 -10.93 10.57 -5.79
CA ARG A 329 -10.73 11.05 -4.41
C ARG A 329 -11.47 10.27 -3.35
N ASP A 330 -12.58 9.60 -3.67
CA ASP A 330 -13.34 8.78 -2.73
C ASP A 330 -12.87 7.31 -2.77
N PRO A 331 -12.21 6.80 -1.71
CA PRO A 331 -11.84 5.39 -1.61
C PRO A 331 -13.04 4.43 -1.71
N MET A 332 -14.24 4.86 -1.28
CA MET A 332 -15.44 4.02 -1.30
C MET A 332 -16.03 3.84 -2.71
N MET A 333 -15.52 4.59 -3.70
CA MET A 333 -15.92 4.46 -5.11
C MET A 333 -15.85 3.00 -5.58
N HIS A 334 -14.84 2.24 -5.14
CA HIS A 334 -14.72 0.83 -5.53
C HIS A 334 -15.99 0.02 -5.26
N ILE A 335 -16.63 0.26 -4.13
CA ILE A 335 -17.84 -0.43 -3.68
C ILE A 335 -19.08 0.24 -4.27
N ASN A 336 -19.19 1.56 -4.12
CA ASN A 336 -20.36 2.33 -4.53
C ASN A 336 -20.64 2.24 -6.03
N SER A 337 -19.58 2.23 -6.85
CA SER A 337 -19.66 2.15 -8.31
C SER A 337 -19.45 0.72 -8.83
N SER A 338 -19.33 -0.29 -7.96
CA SER A 338 -19.01 -1.68 -8.33
C SER A 338 -17.86 -1.75 -9.35
N SER A 339 -16.73 -1.14 -8.99
CA SER A 339 -15.56 -1.08 -9.86
C SER A 339 -15.08 -2.47 -10.27
N ASP A 340 -14.37 -2.57 -11.40
CA ASP A 340 -13.83 -3.85 -11.87
C ASP A 340 -12.88 -4.47 -10.83
N PHE A 341 -12.08 -3.64 -10.16
CA PHE A 341 -11.25 -4.07 -9.03
C PHE A 341 -12.05 -4.71 -7.88
N PHE A 342 -13.17 -4.10 -7.49
CA PHE A 342 -14.04 -4.64 -6.45
C PHE A 342 -14.62 -5.99 -6.86
N LYS A 343 -15.11 -6.11 -8.10
CA LYS A 343 -15.62 -7.37 -8.64
C LYS A 343 -14.57 -8.48 -8.63
N ILE A 344 -13.31 -8.15 -8.95
CA ILE A 344 -12.19 -9.10 -8.89
C ILE A 344 -11.96 -9.56 -7.44
N CYS A 345 -11.90 -8.62 -6.48
CA CYS A 345 -11.68 -8.94 -5.07
C CYS A 345 -12.81 -9.77 -4.47
N GLU A 346 -14.05 -9.61 -4.95
CA GLU A 346 -15.22 -10.30 -4.42
C GLU A 346 -15.31 -11.76 -4.88
N GLN A 347 -14.62 -12.16 -5.96
CA GLN A 347 -14.65 -13.54 -6.48
C GLN A 347 -14.03 -14.57 -5.53
N SER A 348 -13.21 -14.13 -4.58
CA SER A 348 -12.52 -14.99 -3.65
C SER A 348 -12.34 -14.30 -2.30
N THR A 349 -12.58 -15.03 -1.21
CA THR A 349 -12.39 -14.55 0.15
C THR A 349 -10.92 -14.24 0.44
N ASP A 350 -10.66 -13.10 1.07
CA ASP A 350 -9.33 -12.83 1.65
C ASP A 350 -9.15 -13.57 2.98
N LEU A 351 -8.28 -14.58 2.97
CA LEU A 351 -8.08 -15.50 4.10
C LEU A 351 -7.06 -14.94 5.12
N HIS A 352 -6.30 -13.91 4.74
CA HIS A 352 -5.15 -13.39 5.48
C HIS A 352 -5.41 -12.02 6.09
N PHE A 353 -6.00 -11.12 5.31
CA PHE A 353 -6.22 -9.72 5.61
C PHE A 353 -7.71 -9.43 5.78
N ASP A 354 -8.01 -8.18 6.14
CA ASP A 354 -9.39 -7.71 6.23
C ASP A 354 -10.02 -7.64 4.84
N SER A 355 -11.35 -7.69 4.77
CA SER A 355 -12.06 -7.51 3.50
C SER A 355 -11.73 -6.15 2.88
N LEU A 356 -11.83 -6.04 1.55
CA LEU A 356 -11.63 -4.76 0.87
C LEU A 356 -12.48 -3.64 1.49
N ALA A 357 -13.74 -3.94 1.83
CA ALA A 357 -14.63 -2.98 2.46
C ALA A 357 -14.13 -2.47 3.82
N GLU A 358 -13.59 -3.34 4.66
CA GLU A 358 -13.00 -2.94 5.94
C GLU A 358 -11.72 -2.14 5.78
N GLN A 359 -10.88 -2.51 4.81
CA GLN A 359 -9.65 -1.76 4.50
C GLN A 359 -10.00 -0.34 4.03
N LEU A 360 -10.98 -0.19 3.14
CA LEU A 360 -11.42 1.13 2.66
C LEU A 360 -12.04 1.98 3.77
N LYS A 361 -12.83 1.38 4.69
CA LYS A 361 -13.33 2.08 5.89
C LYS A 361 -12.20 2.61 6.77
N LYS A 362 -11.13 1.82 6.96
CA LYS A 362 -9.92 2.26 7.69
C LYS A 362 -9.22 3.41 6.97
N THR A 363 -9.14 3.36 5.64
CA THR A 363 -8.59 4.47 4.82
C THR A 363 -9.39 5.75 5.01
N LEU A 364 -10.73 5.69 4.95
CA LEU A 364 -11.59 6.87 5.18
C LEU A 364 -11.37 7.49 6.57
N ALA A 365 -11.25 6.64 7.61
CA ALA A 365 -10.96 7.11 8.96
C ALA A 365 -9.58 7.79 9.06
N ALA A 366 -8.55 7.19 8.47
CA ALA A 366 -7.20 7.76 8.44
C ALA A 366 -7.14 9.08 7.64
N ASN A 367 -7.86 9.16 6.52
CA ASN A 367 -7.96 10.38 5.72
C ASN A 367 -8.63 11.51 6.50
N ARG A 368 -9.71 11.20 7.24
CA ARG A 368 -10.39 12.18 8.08
C ARG A 368 -9.47 12.71 9.18
N GLU A 369 -8.71 11.84 9.84
CA GLU A 369 -7.71 12.25 10.84
C GLU A 369 -6.64 13.16 10.22
N ARG A 370 -6.11 12.77 9.06
CA ARG A 370 -5.13 13.56 8.31
C ARG A 370 -5.69 14.92 7.88
N ASN A 371 -6.92 14.96 7.36
CA ASN A 371 -7.56 16.21 6.93
C ASN A 371 -7.87 17.12 8.12
N SER A 372 -8.24 16.56 9.27
CA SER A 372 -8.34 17.30 10.52
C SER A 372 -7.01 17.95 10.91
N TRP A 373 -5.91 17.19 10.86
CA TRP A 373 -4.58 17.71 11.14
C TRP A 373 -4.15 18.82 10.15
N LYS A 374 -4.46 18.66 8.86
CA LYS A 374 -4.23 19.72 7.86
C LYS A 374 -5.03 20.98 8.19
N ALA A 375 -6.31 20.83 8.56
CA ALA A 375 -7.16 21.95 8.95
C ALA A 375 -6.64 22.68 10.20
N ASP A 376 -6.15 21.94 11.20
CA ASP A 376 -5.56 22.53 12.40
C ASP A 376 -4.29 23.34 12.08
N LYS A 377 -3.43 22.84 11.18
CA LYS A 377 -2.26 23.58 10.70
C LYS A 377 -2.65 24.84 9.94
N ILE A 378 -3.65 24.75 9.08
CA ILE A 378 -4.16 25.89 8.32
C ILE A 378 -4.71 26.97 9.27
N ASP A 379 -5.45 26.58 10.30
CA ASP A 379 -5.99 27.51 11.30
C ASP A 379 -4.88 28.14 12.14
N GLU A 380 -3.83 27.39 12.49
CA GLU A 380 -2.64 27.89 13.18
C GLU A 380 -1.88 28.93 12.33
N GLU A 381 -1.64 28.63 11.06
CA GLU A 381 -0.99 29.55 10.10
C GLU A 381 -1.84 30.80 9.85
N THR A 382 -3.15 30.63 9.70
CA THR A 382 -4.11 31.74 9.52
C THR A 382 -4.09 32.65 10.74
N SER A 383 -4.09 32.08 11.95
CA SER A 383 -4.01 32.84 13.21
C SER A 383 -2.70 33.63 13.32
N LYS A 384 -1.57 33.04 12.90
CA LYS A 384 -0.27 33.72 12.85
C LYS A 384 -0.27 34.88 11.84
N LEU A 385 -0.80 34.68 10.64
CA LEU A 385 -0.89 35.73 9.63
C LEU A 385 -1.75 36.92 10.09
N ILE A 386 -2.88 36.65 10.74
CA ILE A 386 -3.74 37.70 11.31
C ILE A 386 -3.00 38.48 12.42
N ALA A 387 -2.28 37.78 13.30
CA ALA A 387 -1.48 38.44 14.34
C ALA A 387 -0.34 39.31 13.76
N GLU A 388 0.21 38.94 12.60
CA GLU A 388 1.19 39.73 11.84
C GLU A 388 0.56 40.85 10.98
N GLY A 389 -0.77 41.03 11.02
CA GLY A 389 -1.49 42.02 10.21
C GLY A 389 -1.52 41.69 8.70
N LYS A 390 -1.26 40.44 8.31
CA LYS A 390 -1.35 39.97 6.93
C LYS A 390 -2.73 39.37 6.65
N THR A 391 -3.24 39.58 5.43
CA THR A 391 -4.48 38.95 4.97
C THR A 391 -4.23 37.47 4.65
N PRO A 392 -4.94 36.53 5.29
CA PRO A 392 -4.86 35.12 4.94
C PRO A 392 -5.33 34.89 3.49
N PRO A 393 -4.74 33.90 2.78
CA PRO A 393 -5.23 33.52 1.46
C PRO A 393 -6.66 32.95 1.54
N GLU A 394 -7.48 33.26 0.54
CA GLU A 394 -8.83 32.71 0.42
C GLU A 394 -8.75 31.19 0.19
N GLN A 395 -9.39 30.44 1.08
CA GLN A 395 -9.39 28.98 1.02
C GLN A 395 -10.60 28.50 0.21
N LEU A 396 -10.35 27.63 -0.77
CA LEU A 396 -11.40 26.99 -1.57
C LEU A 396 -12.36 26.15 -0.72
N VAL A 397 -11.87 25.59 0.39
CA VAL A 397 -12.64 24.74 1.31
C VAL A 397 -12.46 25.27 2.74
N PRO A 398 -13.55 25.56 3.48
CA PRO A 398 -13.46 25.96 4.88
C PRO A 398 -12.80 24.87 5.74
N SER A 399 -11.93 25.25 6.69
CA SER A 399 -11.27 24.32 7.63
C SER A 399 -12.26 23.41 8.38
N SER A 400 -13.47 23.90 8.70
CA SER A 400 -14.52 23.11 9.35
C SER A 400 -15.04 21.96 8.48
N ALA A 401 -15.20 22.21 7.17
CA ALA A 401 -15.60 21.19 6.21
C ALA A 401 -14.45 20.19 5.98
N LEU A 402 -13.21 20.67 5.87
CA LEU A 402 -12.02 19.83 5.70
C LEU A 402 -11.84 18.83 6.86
N ARG A 403 -12.12 19.22 8.11
CA ARG A 403 -12.08 18.31 9.28
C ARG A 403 -13.03 17.12 9.20
N GLN A 404 -14.11 17.25 8.45
CA GLN A 404 -15.12 16.20 8.30
C GLN A 404 -14.96 15.43 6.99
N ASP A 405 -14.12 15.90 6.09
CA ASP A 405 -13.90 15.32 4.77
C ASP A 405 -13.09 14.00 4.87
N PRO A 406 -13.67 12.85 4.49
CA PRO A 406 -12.95 11.58 4.48
C PRO A 406 -12.21 11.30 3.16
N THR A 407 -12.29 12.21 2.18
CA THR A 407 -11.73 12.02 0.84
C THR A 407 -10.23 12.31 0.78
N CYS A 408 -9.60 11.75 -0.25
CA CYS A 408 -8.22 11.97 -0.60
C CYS A 408 -8.04 13.24 -1.45
N THR A 409 -6.80 13.74 -1.46
CA THR A 409 -6.32 14.78 -2.38
C THR A 409 -5.49 14.15 -3.50
N VAL A 410 -5.42 14.82 -4.66
CA VAL A 410 -4.66 14.31 -5.82
C VAL A 410 -3.19 14.14 -5.48
N GLY A 411 -2.60 13.02 -5.89
CA GLY A 411 -1.24 12.61 -5.54
C GLY A 411 -1.12 11.84 -4.23
N ASP A 412 -2.19 11.75 -3.43
CA ASP A 412 -2.22 10.84 -2.30
C ASP A 412 -2.21 9.39 -2.76
N VAL A 413 -1.69 8.52 -1.90
CA VAL A 413 -1.64 7.08 -2.13
C VAL A 413 -2.13 6.37 -0.88
N TYR A 414 -3.13 5.51 -1.04
CA TYR A 414 -3.51 4.54 -0.01
C TYR A 414 -3.25 3.11 -0.50
N ILE A 415 -3.20 2.16 0.44
CA ILE A 415 -2.72 0.81 0.17
C ILE A 415 -3.77 -0.19 0.65
N THR A 416 -4.08 -1.17 -0.19
CA THR A 416 -4.84 -2.35 0.22
C THR A 416 -4.00 -3.61 0.03
N ARG A 417 -4.19 -4.58 0.93
CA ARG A 417 -3.44 -5.85 0.99
C ARG A 417 -4.36 -7.00 0.66
N HIS A 418 -3.86 -7.95 -0.11
CA HIS A 418 -4.68 -9.02 -0.67
C HIS A 418 -3.93 -10.35 -0.69
N SER A 419 -4.58 -11.42 -0.26
CA SER A 419 -4.12 -12.80 -0.51
C SER A 419 -4.90 -13.50 -1.61
N ASN A 420 -6.07 -12.97 -1.96
CA ASN A 420 -7.05 -13.52 -2.90
C ASN A 420 -6.84 -13.05 -4.35
N LEU A 421 -5.90 -12.15 -4.60
CA LEU A 421 -5.50 -11.74 -5.96
C LEU A 421 -4.48 -12.72 -6.55
N HIS A 422 -4.26 -12.64 -7.87
CA HIS A 422 -3.44 -13.61 -8.60
C HIS A 422 -1.92 -13.35 -8.49
N LYS A 423 -1.43 -12.20 -8.98
CA LYS A 423 0.02 -11.90 -9.08
C LYS A 423 0.52 -10.85 -8.09
N VAL A 424 -0.38 -10.19 -7.37
CA VAL A 424 -0.07 -9.03 -6.54
C VAL A 424 -0.63 -9.22 -5.14
N GLN A 425 0.15 -8.87 -4.13
CA GLN A 425 -0.27 -8.86 -2.72
C GLN A 425 -0.67 -7.46 -2.26
N ILE A 426 -0.17 -6.43 -2.97
CA ILE A 426 -0.33 -5.04 -2.59
C ILE A 426 -0.93 -4.28 -3.77
N VAL A 427 -1.93 -3.45 -3.49
CA VAL A 427 -2.45 -2.50 -4.47
C VAL A 427 -2.25 -1.09 -3.93
N TYR A 428 -1.46 -0.32 -4.65
CA TYR A 428 -1.27 1.12 -4.44
C TYR A 428 -2.35 1.86 -5.20
N HIS A 429 -3.16 2.64 -4.50
CA HIS A 429 -4.24 3.42 -5.07
C HIS A 429 -3.78 4.87 -5.18
N LEU A 430 -3.33 5.25 -6.38
CA LEU A 430 -2.86 6.60 -6.67
C LEU A 430 -4.07 7.48 -7.02
N VAL A 431 -4.28 8.51 -6.21
CA VAL A 431 -5.43 9.40 -6.36
C VAL A 431 -5.16 10.40 -7.48
N VAL A 432 -6.02 10.37 -8.49
CA VAL A 432 -5.97 11.22 -9.68
C VAL A 432 -7.32 11.89 -9.92
N ASP A 433 -7.34 12.88 -10.80
CA ASP A 433 -8.57 13.46 -11.33
C ASP A 433 -8.46 13.73 -12.84
N GLU A 434 -9.54 14.20 -13.44
CA GLU A 434 -9.66 14.44 -14.88
C GLU A 434 -8.66 15.51 -15.39
N THR A 435 -8.14 16.37 -14.50
CA THR A 435 -7.12 17.36 -14.87
C THR A 435 -5.83 16.71 -15.36
N LEU A 436 -5.60 15.45 -14.97
CA LEU A 436 -4.46 14.67 -15.44
C LEU A 436 -4.50 14.40 -16.94
N GLN A 437 -5.62 14.51 -17.64
CA GLN A 437 -5.65 14.34 -19.10
C GLN A 437 -5.23 15.63 -19.84
N SER A 438 -5.70 16.77 -19.35
CA SER A 438 -5.51 18.08 -19.99
C SER A 438 -4.22 18.80 -19.58
N LEU A 439 -3.65 18.50 -18.40
CA LEU A 439 -2.49 19.21 -17.86
C LEU A 439 -1.16 18.64 -18.37
N GLU A 440 -0.20 19.54 -18.60
CA GLU A 440 1.20 19.17 -18.77
C GLU A 440 1.81 18.72 -17.44
N ILE A 441 2.29 17.48 -17.38
CA ILE A 441 2.92 16.93 -16.19
C ILE A 441 4.39 17.35 -16.15
N ASN A 442 4.77 18.07 -15.11
CA ASN A 442 6.17 18.35 -14.75
C ASN A 442 6.56 17.58 -13.47
N SER A 443 7.85 17.59 -13.10
CA SER A 443 8.37 16.85 -11.94
C SER A 443 7.77 17.23 -10.58
N ARG A 444 7.07 18.37 -10.47
CA ARG A 444 6.38 18.83 -9.25
C ARG A 444 4.90 18.44 -9.22
N HIS A 445 4.41 17.74 -10.24
CA HIS A 445 3.02 17.30 -10.29
C HIS A 445 2.71 16.36 -9.10
N PRO A 446 1.59 16.55 -8.39
CA PRO A 446 1.24 15.72 -7.22
C PRO A 446 1.23 14.21 -7.51
N CYS A 447 0.76 13.78 -8.68
CA CYS A 447 0.80 12.36 -9.07
C CYS A 447 2.22 11.77 -9.11
N LEU A 448 3.23 12.54 -9.54
CA LEU A 448 4.62 12.09 -9.53
C LEU A 448 5.17 12.01 -8.10
N ALA A 449 4.77 12.94 -7.23
CA ALA A 449 5.03 12.82 -5.79
C ALA A 449 4.37 11.56 -5.20
N GLY A 450 3.17 11.21 -5.66
CA GLY A 450 2.50 9.95 -5.34
C GLY A 450 3.30 8.72 -5.79
N VAL A 451 3.78 8.70 -7.04
CA VAL A 451 4.67 7.62 -7.55
C VAL A 451 5.96 7.53 -6.73
N ARG A 452 6.56 8.66 -6.36
CA ARG A 452 7.72 8.69 -5.46
C ARG A 452 7.39 8.05 -4.12
N ASN A 453 6.24 8.37 -3.54
CA ASN A 453 5.79 7.80 -2.28
C ASN A 453 5.52 6.29 -2.39
N ILE A 454 5.00 5.81 -3.53
CA ILE A 454 4.88 4.36 -3.82
C ILE A 454 6.25 3.69 -3.76
N ILE A 455 7.26 4.23 -4.46
CA ILE A 455 8.60 3.63 -4.49
C ILE A 455 9.26 3.65 -3.09
N ARG A 456 9.15 4.75 -2.35
CA ARG A 456 9.65 4.83 -0.96
C ARG A 456 8.97 3.83 -0.04
N THR A 457 7.66 3.67 -0.20
CA THR A 457 6.84 2.74 0.57
C THR A 457 7.16 1.29 0.22
N ALA A 458 7.32 0.99 -1.07
CA ALA A 458 7.74 -0.30 -1.57
C ALA A 458 9.09 -0.72 -1.00
N ALA A 459 10.06 0.20 -0.97
CA ALA A 459 11.36 -0.03 -0.33
C ALA A 459 11.23 -0.32 1.16
N ARG A 460 10.39 0.43 1.88
CA ARG A 460 10.17 0.25 3.33
C ARG A 460 9.48 -1.06 3.69
N TYR A 461 8.57 -1.55 2.86
CA TYR A 461 7.75 -2.73 3.11
C TYR A 461 8.11 -3.93 2.23
N ASN A 462 9.33 -3.96 1.69
CA ASN A 462 9.87 -5.09 0.93
C ASN A 462 9.00 -5.52 -0.27
N THR A 463 8.48 -4.53 -1.01
CA THR A 463 7.85 -4.77 -2.32
C THR A 463 8.94 -4.71 -3.39
N SER A 464 9.35 -5.88 -3.88
CA SER A 464 10.39 -6.02 -4.90
C SER A 464 9.85 -5.80 -6.31
N THR A 465 8.60 -6.22 -6.58
CA THR A 465 7.97 -6.08 -7.90
C THR A 465 6.92 -4.98 -7.88
N ILE A 466 7.03 -3.98 -8.75
CA ILE A 466 6.14 -2.81 -8.75
C ILE A 466 5.63 -2.55 -10.17
N HIS A 467 4.32 -2.54 -10.35
CA HIS A 467 3.68 -2.16 -11.61
C HIS A 467 3.23 -0.69 -11.56
N ILE A 468 3.70 0.11 -12.51
CA ILE A 468 3.48 1.56 -12.58
C ILE A 468 2.88 1.91 -13.95
N PRO A 469 1.67 2.50 -14.01
CA PRO A 469 1.08 3.01 -15.25
C PRO A 469 1.98 4.07 -15.90
N LEU A 470 2.61 3.74 -17.03
CA LEU A 470 3.66 4.56 -17.65
C LEU A 470 3.14 5.93 -18.11
N LEU A 471 1.90 5.97 -18.58
CA LEU A 471 1.25 7.19 -19.07
C LEU A 471 0.32 7.83 -18.04
N LEU A 472 0.21 7.23 -16.83
CA LEU A 472 -0.72 7.61 -15.77
C LEU A 472 -2.18 7.71 -16.28
N ILE A 473 -2.58 6.75 -17.11
CA ILE A 473 -3.96 6.56 -17.59
C ILE A 473 -4.30 5.06 -17.57
N ASP A 474 -5.59 4.73 -17.49
CA ASP A 474 -6.09 3.34 -17.59
C ASP A 474 -6.41 2.96 -19.04
N ARG A 475 -6.93 3.89 -19.85
CA ARG A 475 -7.23 3.69 -21.28
C ARG A 475 -6.85 4.91 -22.10
N PRO A 476 -6.47 4.75 -23.37
CA PRO A 476 -6.34 5.86 -24.29
C PRO A 476 -7.71 6.46 -24.63
N ASP A 477 -7.70 7.77 -24.86
CA ASP A 477 -8.84 8.55 -25.37
C ASP A 477 -8.38 9.45 -26.53
N GLU A 478 -9.27 10.29 -27.05
CA GLU A 478 -8.96 11.19 -28.19
C GLU A 478 -7.83 12.19 -27.89
N SER A 479 -7.56 12.49 -26.62
CA SER A 479 -6.48 13.41 -26.20
C SER A 479 -5.09 12.74 -26.20
N THR A 480 -5.02 11.41 -26.27
CA THR A 480 -3.77 10.63 -26.17
C THR A 480 -2.95 10.59 -27.46
N THR A 481 -2.45 11.75 -27.87
CA THR A 481 -1.59 11.88 -29.05
C THR A 481 -0.21 11.22 -28.88
N ILE A 482 0.49 10.95 -29.98
CA ILE A 482 1.86 10.39 -29.97
C ILE A 482 2.81 11.26 -29.14
N ALA A 483 2.81 12.58 -29.39
CA ALA A 483 3.70 13.52 -28.69
C ALA A 483 3.40 13.58 -27.18
N TRP A 484 2.13 13.52 -26.80
CA TRP A 484 1.70 13.47 -25.41
C TRP A 484 2.20 12.20 -24.72
N CYS A 485 2.07 11.03 -25.38
CA CYS A 485 2.53 9.75 -24.86
C CYS A 485 4.04 9.73 -24.62
N LEU A 486 4.82 10.17 -25.62
CA LEU A 486 6.29 10.18 -25.53
C LEU A 486 6.80 11.11 -24.43
N LYS A 487 6.25 12.34 -24.34
CA LYS A 487 6.62 13.31 -23.31
C LYS A 487 6.34 12.78 -21.89
N ARG A 488 5.20 12.10 -21.69
CA ARG A 488 4.85 11.50 -20.39
C ARG A 488 5.69 10.30 -20.04
N ALA A 489 5.89 9.39 -20.99
CA ALA A 489 6.76 8.24 -20.78
C ALA A 489 8.18 8.68 -20.41
N GLU A 490 8.75 9.67 -21.13
CA GLU A 490 10.07 10.24 -20.82
C GLU A 490 10.12 10.81 -19.39
N MET A 491 9.11 11.61 -19.03
CA MET A 491 9.01 12.22 -17.71
C MET A 491 8.96 11.17 -16.60
N LEU A 492 8.08 10.17 -16.74
CA LEU A 492 7.91 9.15 -15.72
C LEU A 492 9.15 8.26 -15.60
N PHE A 493 9.77 7.87 -16.72
CA PHE A 493 11.04 7.12 -16.69
C PHE A 493 12.13 7.88 -15.93
N LYS A 494 12.33 9.17 -16.22
CA LYS A 494 13.33 10.00 -15.53
C LYS A 494 13.01 10.14 -14.04
N CYS A 495 11.75 10.33 -13.69
CA CYS A 495 11.32 10.45 -12.30
C CYS A 495 11.53 9.14 -11.53
N VAL A 496 11.05 8.01 -12.06
CA VAL A 496 11.23 6.69 -11.43
C VAL A 496 12.71 6.33 -11.30
N LYS A 497 13.54 6.61 -12.31
CA LYS A 497 15.00 6.47 -12.20
C LYS A 497 15.57 7.26 -11.02
N GLY A 498 15.18 8.54 -10.87
CA GLY A 498 15.60 9.38 -9.74
C GLY A 498 15.09 8.87 -8.39
N TYR A 499 13.86 8.36 -8.33
CA TYR A 499 13.27 7.81 -7.11
C TYR A 499 13.93 6.49 -6.70
N LEU A 500 14.31 5.63 -7.65
CA LEU A 500 15.09 4.43 -7.40
C LEU A 500 16.50 4.79 -6.89
N MET A 501 17.16 5.79 -7.48
CA MET A 501 18.42 6.30 -6.96
C MET A 501 18.29 6.75 -5.51
N GLU A 502 17.21 7.48 -5.19
CA GLU A 502 16.95 7.97 -3.85
C GLU A 502 16.79 6.85 -2.81
N VAL A 503 15.96 5.83 -3.08
CA VAL A 503 15.75 4.73 -2.12
C VAL A 503 16.96 3.81 -2.01
N CYS A 504 17.77 3.72 -3.07
CA CYS A 504 19.00 2.95 -3.02
C CYS A 504 20.17 3.71 -2.40
N SER A 505 20.04 5.04 -2.21
CA SER A 505 21.09 5.88 -1.64
C SER A 505 21.26 5.60 -0.14
N GLY A 506 22.50 5.35 0.28
CA GLY A 506 22.85 5.15 1.68
C GLY A 506 22.71 3.71 2.19
N MET A 507 22.46 2.74 1.32
CA MET A 507 22.50 1.32 1.65
C MET A 507 23.84 0.70 1.24
N ASP A 508 24.25 -0.33 1.99
CA ASP A 508 25.47 -1.10 1.67
C ASP A 508 25.23 -1.95 0.42
N VAL A 509 26.31 -2.22 -0.34
CA VAL A 509 26.27 -3.01 -1.59
C VAL A 509 25.54 -4.34 -1.42
N GLU A 510 25.82 -5.04 -0.32
CA GLU A 510 25.23 -6.36 -0.01
C GLU A 510 23.75 -6.27 0.36
N SER A 511 23.26 -5.09 0.72
CA SER A 511 21.88 -4.82 1.08
C SER A 511 21.06 -4.16 -0.03
N LEU A 512 21.67 -3.90 -1.20
CA LEU A 512 20.98 -3.30 -2.33
C LEU A 512 19.85 -4.21 -2.83
N PRO A 513 18.59 -3.76 -2.81
CA PRO A 513 17.46 -4.53 -3.29
C PRO A 513 17.51 -4.63 -4.81
N HIS A 514 17.11 -5.78 -5.33
CA HIS A 514 16.83 -5.95 -6.74
C HIS A 514 15.34 -5.72 -7.01
N TYR A 515 14.99 -4.52 -7.46
CA TYR A 515 13.63 -4.23 -7.90
C TYR A 515 13.33 -4.80 -9.29
N ASN A 516 12.10 -5.25 -9.47
CA ASN A 516 11.50 -5.54 -10.76
C ASN A 516 10.38 -4.53 -11.04
N VAL A 517 10.66 -3.55 -11.90
CA VAL A 517 9.74 -2.45 -12.20
C VAL A 517 9.05 -2.69 -13.52
N HIS A 518 7.75 -2.92 -13.48
CA HIS A 518 6.94 -3.08 -14.68
C HIS A 518 6.28 -1.74 -15.03
N PHE A 519 6.71 -1.14 -16.13
CA PHE A 519 6.03 0.02 -16.73
C PHE A 519 4.88 -0.49 -17.59
N VAL A 520 3.67 -0.14 -17.17
CA VAL A 520 2.43 -0.65 -17.75
C VAL A 520 1.87 0.34 -18.76
N LEU A 521 1.70 -0.11 -20.00
CA LEU A 521 1.06 0.65 -21.06
C LEU A 521 -0.36 0.14 -21.29
N PRO A 522 -1.35 1.04 -21.52
CA PRO A 522 -2.70 0.61 -21.85
C PRO A 522 -2.76 0.08 -23.28
N SER A 523 -3.64 -0.87 -23.55
CA SER A 523 -3.91 -1.35 -24.90
C SER A 523 -4.66 -0.31 -25.73
N GLY A 524 -4.63 -0.48 -27.06
CA GLY A 524 -5.28 0.45 -28.01
C GLY A 524 -4.44 1.65 -28.42
N LEU A 525 -3.19 1.77 -27.96
CA LEU A 525 -2.24 2.75 -28.53
C LEU A 525 -1.79 2.31 -29.93
N SER A 526 -1.40 3.29 -30.75
CA SER A 526 -0.79 3.01 -32.06
C SER A 526 0.52 2.23 -31.91
N PRO A 527 0.80 1.24 -32.80
CA PRO A 527 2.08 0.51 -32.84
C PRO A 527 3.31 1.42 -32.86
N THR A 528 3.20 2.57 -33.53
CA THR A 528 4.29 3.56 -33.58
C THR A 528 4.62 4.13 -32.21
N ILE A 529 3.64 4.29 -31.32
CA ILE A 529 3.86 4.79 -29.95
C ILE A 529 4.63 3.75 -29.15
N TYR A 530 4.24 2.48 -29.22
CA TYR A 530 4.94 1.38 -28.56
C TYR A 530 6.41 1.31 -28.96
N THR A 531 6.68 1.25 -30.26
CA THR A 531 8.06 1.22 -30.80
C THR A 531 8.86 2.46 -30.38
N ALA A 532 8.24 3.65 -30.40
CA ALA A 532 8.93 4.88 -30.02
C ALA A 532 9.25 4.94 -28.51
N ILE A 533 8.37 4.41 -27.64
CA ILE A 533 8.64 4.29 -26.20
C ILE A 533 9.77 3.28 -25.94
N THR A 534 9.74 2.12 -26.59
CA THR A 534 10.82 1.12 -26.52
C THR A 534 12.16 1.73 -26.94
N ASN A 535 12.21 2.42 -28.09
CA ASN A 535 13.44 3.03 -28.60
C ASN A 535 13.96 4.18 -27.73
N MET A 536 13.09 4.83 -26.97
CA MET A 536 13.49 5.86 -26.00
C MET A 536 14.16 5.26 -24.76
N PHE A 537 13.85 4.02 -24.40
CA PHE A 537 14.28 3.40 -23.15
C PHE A 537 15.81 3.39 -22.94
N PRO A 538 16.65 2.98 -23.93
CA PRO A 538 18.11 2.98 -23.78
C PRO A 538 18.72 4.38 -23.68
N SER A 539 18.00 5.43 -24.10
CA SER A 539 18.47 6.82 -23.96
C SER A 539 18.38 7.34 -22.52
N ILE A 540 17.52 6.72 -21.70
CA ILE A 540 17.28 7.13 -20.30
C ILE A 540 17.96 6.18 -19.32
N PHE A 541 17.90 4.87 -19.57
CA PHE A 541 18.46 3.84 -18.71
C PHE A 541 19.74 3.26 -19.29
N HIS A 542 20.75 3.04 -18.43
CA HIS A 542 21.96 2.35 -18.85
C HIS A 542 21.70 0.83 -18.83
N LEU A 543 21.60 0.23 -20.01
CA LEU A 543 21.36 -1.20 -20.16
C LEU A 543 22.60 -2.02 -19.77
N VAL A 544 22.39 -3.18 -19.16
CA VAL A 544 23.44 -4.18 -18.97
C VAL A 544 23.68 -4.89 -20.32
N PRO A 545 24.90 -4.86 -20.88
CA PRO A 545 25.20 -5.57 -22.12
C PRO A 545 25.04 -7.09 -21.93
N GLY A 546 24.38 -7.77 -22.88
CA GLY A 546 24.35 -9.24 -22.97
C GLY A 546 23.22 -9.96 -22.22
N VAL A 547 22.25 -9.25 -21.65
CA VAL A 547 21.09 -9.84 -20.94
C VAL A 547 19.73 -9.29 -21.38
N SER A 548 19.67 -8.46 -22.42
CA SER A 548 18.41 -8.07 -23.08
C SER A 548 18.00 -9.20 -24.04
N SER A 549 17.00 -10.00 -23.63
CA SER A 549 16.38 -11.07 -24.41
C SER A 549 15.36 -10.55 -25.40
#